data_AF-A0A821Y9Y5-F1
#
_entry.id   AF-A0A821Y9Y5-F1
#
_cell.length_a   1.000
_cell.length_b   1.000
_cell.length_c   1.000
_cell.angle_alpha   90.00
_cell.angle_beta   90.00
_cell.angle_gamma   90.00
#
_symmetry.space_group_name_H-M   'P 1'
#
loop_
_entity.id
_entity.type
_entity.pdbx_description
1 polymer ?
#
loop_
_entity_poly.entity_id
_entity_poly.type
_entity_poly.pdbx_seq_one_letter_code
_entity_poly.pdbx_strand_id
1 'polypeptide(L)'
;RIQYHFQRRTNDFRFIVKDLREYNSTLKLGRISIRNTFCTITPFLAGNRMTYCTRCWRLGHMRDKCDLVHPRCRICLNNLIDGQTHDCSNVVRCAQCDRHHHSLSSECEKDAEYRFKLTEQVNNAISTGKLH
;
A
#
# COMPACT_ATOMS: atom_id res chain seq x y z
N ARG A 1 12.23 21.59 17.47
CA ARG A 1 12.90 22.52 16.50
C ARG A 1 13.08 21.77 15.18
N ILE A 2 12.16 21.96 14.24
CA ILE A 2 12.06 21.19 12.99
C ILE A 2 13.16 21.64 12.01
N GLN A 3 13.90 20.69 11.44
CA GLN A 3 14.99 20.94 10.51
C GLN A 3 14.55 20.50 9.10
N TYR A 4 14.52 21.46 8.16
CA TYR A 4 14.00 21.26 6.80
C TYR A 4 15.08 20.70 5.87
N HIS A 5 14.77 19.64 5.13
CA HIS A 5 15.68 19.04 4.14
C HIS A 5 14.97 18.86 2.79
N PHE A 6 15.28 19.75 1.84
CA PHE A 6 15.08 19.68 0.38
C PHE A 6 13.66 19.43 -0.18
N GLN A 7 13.29 20.28 -1.15
CA GLN A 7 12.12 20.09 -2.00
C GLN A 7 12.49 19.18 -3.19
N ARG A 8 11.81 18.03 -3.33
CA ARG A 8 11.86 17.22 -4.56
C ARG A 8 10.81 17.73 -5.56
N ARG A 9 10.81 17.20 -6.79
CA ARG A 9 9.78 17.46 -7.83
C ARG A 9 8.34 16.99 -7.44
N THR A 10 8.14 16.48 -6.23
CA THR A 10 6.82 16.13 -5.67
C THR A 10 6.47 17.10 -4.54
N ASN A 11 5.18 17.39 -4.33
CA ASN A 11 4.68 18.29 -3.27
C ASN A 11 4.83 17.71 -1.84
N ASP A 12 5.78 16.80 -1.63
CA ASP A 12 5.94 16.07 -0.38
C ASP A 12 6.93 16.80 0.53
N PHE A 13 6.46 17.26 1.68
CA PHE A 13 7.31 17.78 2.74
C PHE A 13 7.69 16.64 3.69
N ARG A 14 9.00 16.49 3.94
CA ARG A 14 9.52 15.52 4.93
C ARG A 14 10.07 16.25 6.13
N PHE A 15 9.68 15.79 7.31
CA PHE A 15 10.12 16.35 8.58
C PHE A 15 10.82 15.26 9.40
N ILE A 16 11.94 15.62 10.03
CA ILE A 16 12.56 14.81 11.07
C ILE A 16 12.06 15.36 12.40
N VAL A 17 11.46 14.50 13.21
CA VAL A 17 11.05 14.83 14.57
C VAL A 17 12.16 14.43 15.53
N LYS A 18 12.50 15.31 16.48
CA LYS A 18 13.65 15.10 17.37
C LYS A 18 13.36 14.13 18.50
N ASP A 19 12.10 14.01 18.91
CA ASP A 19 11.67 13.07 19.94
C ASP A 19 10.25 12.54 19.70
N LEU A 20 9.93 11.41 20.32
CA LEU A 20 8.66 10.70 20.15
C LEU A 20 7.46 11.47 20.73
N ARG A 21 7.65 12.34 21.71
CA ARG A 21 6.57 13.14 22.32
C ARG A 21 6.15 14.28 21.39
N GLU A 22 7.11 14.96 20.77
CA GLU A 22 6.90 15.98 19.72
C GLU A 22 6.14 15.32 18.55
N TYR A 23 6.53 14.11 18.14
CA TYR A 23 5.87 13.37 17.05
C TYR A 23 4.40 13.08 17.37
N ASN A 24 4.12 12.48 18.53
CA ASN A 24 2.76 12.14 18.94
C ASN A 24 1.88 13.37 19.16
N SER A 25 2.44 14.46 19.68
CA SER A 25 1.74 15.73 19.86
C SER A 25 1.35 16.34 18.51
N THR A 26 2.27 16.31 17.54
CA THR A 26 2.03 16.79 16.18
C THR A 26 0.97 15.97 15.44
N LEU A 27 0.98 14.64 15.58
CA LEU A 27 -0.08 13.79 15.03
C LEU A 27 -1.44 14.06 15.66
N LYS A 28 -1.52 14.24 16.99
CA LYS A 28 -2.77 14.59 17.69
C LYS A 28 -3.32 15.94 17.25
N LEU A 29 -2.44 16.91 17.00
CA LEU A 29 -2.81 18.23 16.48
C LEU A 29 -3.39 18.15 15.06
N GLY A 30 -2.96 17.18 14.24
CA GLY A 30 -3.49 16.94 12.89
C GLY A 30 -3.19 18.03 11.85
N ARG A 31 -2.44 19.07 12.23
CA ARG A 31 -2.09 20.20 11.36
C ARG A 31 -0.70 20.75 11.68
N ILE A 32 0.02 21.19 10.65
CA ILE A 32 1.31 21.87 10.75
C ILE A 32 1.21 23.22 10.04
N SER A 33 1.78 24.26 10.64
CA SER A 33 1.95 25.54 9.96
C SER A 33 3.26 25.52 9.17
N ILE A 34 3.18 25.74 7.86
CA ILE A 34 4.34 25.94 6.99
C ILE A 34 4.20 27.34 6.39
N ARG A 35 5.09 28.26 6.80
CA ARG A 35 4.98 29.70 6.51
C ARG A 35 3.65 30.27 7.05
N ASN A 36 2.75 30.71 6.15
CA ASN A 36 1.45 31.31 6.48
C ASN A 36 0.29 30.38 6.13
N THR A 37 0.54 29.09 5.94
CA THR A 37 -0.49 28.11 5.55
C THR A 37 -0.53 26.95 6.52
N PHE A 38 -1.74 26.60 6.96
CA PHE A 38 -1.97 25.37 7.70
C PHE A 38 -2.12 24.20 6.74
N CYS A 39 -1.27 23.19 6.88
CA CYS A 39 -1.34 21.95 6.14
C CYS A 39 -1.84 20.84 7.06
N THR A 40 -2.76 20.01 6.58
CA THR A 40 -3.22 18.82 7.30
C THR A 40 -2.09 17.80 7.38
N ILE A 41 -1.85 17.25 8.57
CA ILE A 41 -0.91 16.16 8.77
C ILE A 41 -1.67 14.85 8.61
N THR A 42 -1.41 14.15 7.53
CA THR A 42 -1.82 12.76 7.38
C THR A 42 -0.68 11.87 7.87
N PRO A 43 -0.89 11.01 8.88
CA PRO A 43 0.13 10.05 9.29
C PRO A 43 0.57 9.24 8.08
N PHE A 44 1.85 9.32 7.71
CA PHE A 44 2.42 8.39 6.75
C PHE A 44 2.58 7.05 7.47
N LEU A 45 1.50 6.26 7.46
CA LEU A 45 1.62 4.85 7.74
C LEU A 45 2.48 4.30 6.60
N ALA A 46 3.74 3.99 6.89
CA ALA A 46 4.49 3.07 6.07
C ALA A 46 3.76 1.72 6.20
N GLY A 47 2.63 1.59 5.51
CA GLY A 47 1.80 0.41 5.57
C GLY A 47 2.70 -0.75 5.19
N ASN A 48 2.62 -1.83 5.98
CA ASN A 48 3.32 -3.05 5.64
C ASN A 48 3.06 -3.36 4.17
N ARG A 49 4.13 -3.43 3.38
CA ARG A 49 4.00 -3.65 1.94
C ARG A 49 3.25 -4.95 1.77
N MET A 50 2.06 -4.87 1.17
CA MET A 50 1.27 -6.06 0.90
C MET A 50 2.06 -6.93 -0.08
N THR A 51 2.30 -8.17 0.29
CA THR A 51 2.83 -9.16 -0.65
C THR A 51 1.73 -9.49 -1.65
N TYR A 52 1.97 -9.19 -2.92
CA TYR A 52 1.06 -9.53 -4.01
C TYR A 52 1.81 -10.12 -5.19
N CYS A 53 1.14 -10.98 -5.94
CA CYS A 53 1.71 -11.67 -7.07
C CYS A 53 1.42 -10.91 -8.37
N THR A 54 2.44 -10.54 -9.15
CA THR A 54 2.24 -9.87 -10.45
C THR A 54 1.79 -10.81 -11.57
N ARG A 55 1.72 -12.13 -11.31
CA ARG A 55 1.15 -13.11 -12.25
C ARG A 55 -0.36 -13.22 -12.11
N CYS A 56 -0.89 -13.29 -10.89
CA CYS A 56 -2.33 -13.48 -10.65
C CYS A 56 -3.03 -12.26 -10.03
N TRP A 57 -2.28 -11.26 -9.60
CA TRP A 57 -2.72 -10.05 -8.87
C TRP A 57 -3.33 -10.31 -7.49
N ARG A 58 -3.28 -11.56 -6.98
CA ARG A 58 -3.74 -11.91 -5.63
C ARG A 58 -2.72 -11.54 -4.55
N LEU A 59 -3.24 -11.28 -3.35
CA LEU A 59 -2.45 -11.07 -2.14
C LEU A 59 -1.92 -12.41 -1.57
N GLY A 60 -0.88 -12.34 -0.74
CA GLY A 60 -0.43 -13.44 0.12
C GLY A 60 0.67 -14.33 -0.43
N HIS A 61 1.12 -14.15 -1.67
CA HIS A 61 2.25 -14.92 -2.22
C HIS A 61 3.08 -14.11 -3.22
N MET A 62 4.33 -14.53 -3.38
CA MET A 62 5.24 -14.01 -4.39
C MET A 62 5.04 -14.75 -5.73
N ARG A 63 5.56 -14.16 -6.83
CA ARG A 63 5.35 -14.66 -8.20
C ARG A 63 5.90 -16.07 -8.43
N ASP A 64 7.01 -16.40 -7.79
CA ASP A 64 7.68 -17.71 -7.78
C ASP A 64 6.81 -18.81 -7.16
N LYS A 65 5.96 -18.46 -6.19
CA LYS A 65 5.03 -19.37 -5.50
C LYS A 65 3.61 -19.34 -6.09
N CYS A 66 3.45 -18.89 -7.33
CA CYS A 66 2.14 -18.75 -7.95
C CYS A 66 1.76 -20.00 -8.75
N ASP A 67 0.60 -20.59 -8.43
CA ASP A 67 0.08 -21.79 -9.09
C ASP A 67 -0.43 -21.54 -10.52
N LEU A 68 -0.60 -20.27 -10.92
CA LEU A 68 -1.00 -19.97 -12.29
C LEU A 68 0.17 -20.22 -13.25
N VAL A 69 -0.12 -20.93 -14.33
CA VAL A 69 0.79 -21.12 -15.47
C VAL A 69 0.91 -19.81 -16.26
N HIS A 70 -0.23 -19.21 -16.61
CA HIS A 70 -0.27 -17.98 -17.40
C HIS A 70 -0.53 -16.74 -16.53
N PRO A 71 0.15 -15.61 -16.80
CA PRO A 71 -0.16 -14.35 -16.14
C PRO A 71 -1.57 -13.85 -16.52
N ARG A 72 -2.16 -13.04 -15.66
CA ARG A 72 -3.47 -12.43 -15.89
C ARG A 72 -3.32 -10.95 -16.26
N CYS A 73 -4.23 -10.46 -17.08
CA CYS A 73 -4.34 -9.04 -17.37
C CYS A 73 -4.66 -8.27 -16.10
N ARG A 74 -3.98 -7.14 -15.87
CA ARG A 74 -4.20 -6.28 -14.69
C ARG A 74 -5.61 -5.67 -14.64
N ILE A 75 -6.25 -5.51 -15.80
CA ILE A 75 -7.54 -4.84 -15.93
C ILE A 75 -8.67 -5.86 -15.85
N CYS A 76 -8.72 -6.81 -16.80
CA CYS A 76 -9.82 -7.75 -16.92
C CYS A 76 -9.61 -9.09 -16.22
N LEU A 77 -8.41 -9.36 -15.71
CA LEU A 77 -8.01 -10.62 -15.06
C LEU A 77 -8.09 -11.88 -15.95
N ASN A 78 -8.30 -11.72 -17.26
CA ASN A 78 -8.20 -12.83 -18.21
C ASN A 78 -6.74 -13.29 -18.38
N ASN A 79 -6.54 -14.56 -18.73
CA ASN A 79 -5.21 -15.12 -18.95
C ASN A 79 -4.54 -14.48 -20.18
N LEU A 80 -3.26 -14.15 -20.04
CA LEU A 80 -2.34 -13.71 -21.09
C LEU A 80 -1.63 -14.96 -21.59
N ILE A 81 -2.00 -15.41 -22.79
CA ILE A 81 -1.39 -16.58 -23.43
C ILE A 81 -0.13 -16.12 -24.16
N ASP A 82 1.00 -16.79 -23.90
CA ASP A 82 2.27 -16.44 -24.52
C ASP A 82 2.19 -16.59 -26.05
N GLY A 83 2.68 -15.58 -26.77
CA GLY A 83 2.64 -15.54 -28.24
C GLY A 83 1.30 -15.11 -28.85
N GLN A 84 0.29 -14.80 -28.03
CA GLN A 84 -0.98 -14.24 -28.50
C GLN A 84 -1.15 -12.78 -28.06
N THR A 85 -1.66 -11.94 -28.97
CA THR A 85 -2.07 -10.59 -28.62
C THR A 85 -3.26 -10.66 -27.68
N HIS A 86 -3.13 -10.08 -26.49
CA HIS A 86 -4.21 -10.05 -25.52
C HIS A 86 -5.30 -9.06 -25.95
N ASP A 87 -6.49 -9.57 -26.26
CA ASP A 87 -7.69 -8.75 -26.41
C ASP A 87 -8.31 -8.47 -25.03
N CYS A 88 -8.08 -7.25 -24.53
CA CYS A 88 -8.56 -6.84 -23.22
C CYS A 88 -10.02 -6.43 -23.30
N SER A 89 -10.89 -7.11 -22.56
CA SER A 89 -12.31 -6.73 -22.46
C SER A 89 -12.55 -5.35 -21.83
N ASN A 90 -11.52 -4.73 -21.26
CA ASN A 90 -11.57 -3.45 -20.52
C ASN A 90 -12.55 -3.41 -19.35
N VAL A 91 -13.15 -4.54 -18.98
CA VAL A 91 -13.97 -4.67 -17.78
C VAL A 91 -13.05 -4.79 -16.58
N VAL A 92 -12.92 -3.70 -15.81
CA VAL A 92 -12.07 -3.67 -14.62
C VAL A 92 -12.59 -4.67 -13.58
N ARG A 93 -11.69 -5.51 -13.05
CA ARG A 93 -11.98 -6.50 -12.00
C ARG A 93 -10.86 -6.58 -10.96
N CYS A 94 -11.25 -6.79 -9.70
CA CYS A 94 -10.31 -7.01 -8.60
C CYS A 94 -10.03 -8.50 -8.37
N ALA A 95 -8.76 -8.89 -8.26
CA ALA A 95 -8.36 -10.28 -8.05
C ALA A 95 -8.68 -10.84 -6.65
N GLN A 96 -9.01 -9.97 -5.67
CA GLN A 96 -9.39 -10.39 -4.32
C GLN A 96 -10.89 -10.59 -4.12
N CYS A 97 -11.72 -9.73 -4.74
CA CYS A 97 -13.16 -9.67 -4.45
C CYS A 97 -14.04 -9.75 -5.70
N ASP A 98 -13.45 -9.84 -6.89
CA ASP A 98 -14.14 -9.89 -8.19
C ASP A 98 -15.06 -8.70 -8.52
N ARG A 99 -15.07 -7.65 -7.69
CA ARG A 99 -15.85 -6.41 -7.90
C ARG A 99 -15.20 -5.50 -8.94
N HIS A 100 -15.97 -4.51 -9.40
CA HIS A 100 -15.59 -3.54 -10.43
C HIS A 100 -14.68 -2.42 -9.90
N HIS A 101 -13.43 -2.75 -9.61
CA HIS A 101 -12.35 -1.80 -9.33
C HIS A 101 -11.00 -2.49 -9.54
N HIS A 102 -9.92 -1.72 -9.64
CA HIS A 102 -8.58 -2.30 -9.80
C HIS A 102 -8.17 -3.12 -8.57
N SER A 103 -7.37 -4.18 -8.80
CA SER A 103 -6.68 -4.88 -7.71
C SER A 103 -5.74 -3.92 -6.98
N LEU A 104 -5.61 -4.07 -5.65
CA LEU A 104 -4.82 -3.19 -4.77
C LEU A 104 -5.41 -1.78 -4.60
N SER A 105 -6.66 -1.55 -5.03
CA SER A 105 -7.37 -0.29 -4.81
C SER A 105 -7.60 -0.04 -3.32
N SER A 106 -7.55 1.22 -2.90
CA SER A 106 -7.95 1.63 -1.53
C SER A 106 -9.42 1.34 -1.22
N GLU A 107 -10.24 1.16 -2.25
CA GLU A 107 -11.68 0.88 -2.13
C GLU A 107 -11.98 -0.61 -1.91
N CYS A 108 -10.98 -1.49 -2.02
CA CYS A 108 -11.19 -2.92 -1.83
C CYS A 108 -11.22 -3.29 -0.34
N GLU A 109 -12.40 -3.70 0.14
CA GLU A 109 -12.57 -4.24 1.51
C GLU A 109 -11.60 -5.39 1.81
N LYS A 110 -11.32 -6.26 0.83
CA LYS A 110 -10.37 -7.39 1.00
C LYS A 110 -8.92 -6.94 1.12
N ASP A 111 -8.50 -5.92 0.39
CA ASP A 111 -7.17 -5.35 0.54
C ASP A 111 -7.03 -4.64 1.90
N ALA A 112 -8.08 -3.96 2.35
CA ALA A 112 -8.12 -3.33 3.68
C ALA A 112 -8.04 -4.38 4.81
N GLU A 113 -8.84 -5.45 4.73
CA GLU A 113 -8.82 -6.57 5.67
C GLU A 113 -7.42 -7.21 5.75
N TYR A 114 -6.77 -7.42 4.60
CA TYR A 114 -5.42 -7.98 4.54
C TYR A 114 -4.38 -7.06 5.19
N ARG A 115 -4.44 -5.74 4.94
CA ARG A 115 -3.54 -4.77 5.59
C ARG A 115 -3.70 -4.75 7.10
N PHE A 116 -4.94 -4.84 7.58
CA PHE A 116 -5.23 -4.90 9.00
C PHE A 116 -4.60 -6.14 9.65
N LYS A 117 -4.85 -7.33 9.07
CA LYS A 117 -4.26 -8.60 9.54
C LYS A 117 -2.73 -8.58 9.50
N LEU A 118 -2.14 -8.06 8.44
CA LEU A 118 -0.69 -7.94 8.31
C LEU A 118 -0.10 -7.02 9.39
N THR A 119 -0.80 -5.93 9.71
CA THR A 119 -0.39 -5.00 10.78
C THR A 119 -0.46 -5.67 12.15
N GLU A 120 -1.53 -6.41 12.42
CA GLU A 120 -1.68 -7.17 13.67
C GLU A 120 -0.57 -8.23 13.82
N GLN A 121 -0.29 -9.00 12.77
CA GLN A 121 0.77 -10.01 12.77
C GLN A 121 2.15 -9.41 12.99
N VAL A 122 2.47 -8.29 12.33
CA VAL A 122 3.75 -7.59 12.53
C VAL A 122 3.87 -7.04 13.95
N ASN A 123 2.81 -6.42 14.48
CA ASN A 123 2.81 -5.91 15.85
C ASN A 123 2.99 -7.04 16.88
N ASN A 124 2.38 -8.21 16.64
CA ASN A 124 2.54 -9.39 17.48
C ASN A 124 3.96 -9.97 17.38
N ALA A 125 4.53 -10.08 16.17
CA ALA A 125 5.91 -10.53 15.98
C ALA A 125 6.92 -9.61 16.71
N ILE A 126 6.69 -8.28 16.67
CA ILE A 126 7.49 -7.29 17.40
C ILE A 126 7.34 -7.49 18.91
N SER A 127 6.13 -7.67 19.42
CA SER A 127 5.89 -7.80 20.86
C SER A 127 6.41 -9.13 21.44
N THR A 128 6.43 -10.19 20.64
CA THR A 128 6.88 -11.53 21.05
C THR A 128 8.37 -11.79 20.76
N GLY A 129 9.06 -10.87 20.10
CA GLY A 129 10.48 -11.01 19.74
C GLY A 129 10.74 -12.12 18.70
N LYS A 130 9.70 -12.67 18.07
CA LYS A 130 9.79 -13.70 17.04
C LYS A 130 9.58 -13.08 15.67
N LEU A 131 10.62 -12.45 15.14
CA LEU A 131 10.76 -12.24 13.70
C LEU A 131 11.30 -13.56 13.12
N HIS A 132 10.41 -14.39 12.58
CA HIS A 132 10.77 -15.56 11.79
C HIS A 132 11.06 -15.15 10.34
#